data_AF-A0A2V2N2R8-F1
#
_entry.id   AF-A0A2V2N2R8-F1
#
_cell.length_a   1.000
_cell.length_b   1.000
_cell.length_c   1.000
_cell.angle_alpha   90.00
_cell.angle_beta   90.00
_cell.angle_gamma   90.00
#
_symmetry.space_group_name_H-M   'P 1'
#
loop_
_entity.id
_entity.type
_entity.pdbx_description
1 polymer ?
#
loop_
_entity_poly.entity_id
_entity_poly.type
_entity_poly.pdbx_seq_one_letter_code
_entity_poly.pdbx_strand_id
1 'polypeptide(L)'
;MGKFAVVRERSCRSLEKAGRFRVEEEKVVKYLYGIGSFQIGRAQVIPVLLRLGDEVIRDQDGGAVGMMSLSGSGKGLKMVIRERLYVVPVRRVKRVLEGKKKKGAVFEVK
;
A
#
# COMPACT_ATOMS: atom_id res chain seq x y z
N MET A 1 -2.66 36.99 26.22
CA MET A 1 -2.17 36.33 24.99
C MET A 1 -1.98 34.85 25.28
N GLY A 2 -2.96 34.01 24.94
CA GLY A 2 -2.89 32.56 25.14
C GLY A 2 -2.14 31.90 23.99
N LYS A 3 -1.10 31.11 24.29
CA LYS A 3 -0.43 30.25 23.31
C LYS A 3 -1.24 28.97 23.15
N PHE A 4 -1.83 28.76 21.97
CA PHE A 4 -2.39 27.46 21.62
C PHE A 4 -1.25 26.51 21.26
N ALA A 5 -1.00 25.51 22.10
CA ALA A 5 -0.14 24.39 21.75
C ALA A 5 -0.96 23.40 20.94
N VAL A 6 -0.75 23.36 19.62
CA VAL A 6 -1.27 22.26 18.79
C VAL A 6 -0.42 21.02 19.09
N VAL A 7 -0.84 20.24 20.06
CA VAL A 7 -0.27 18.90 20.31
C VAL A 7 -0.76 18.00 19.17
N ARG A 8 0.02 17.92 18.09
CA ARG A 8 -0.15 16.83 17.13
C ARG A 8 0.44 15.58 17.77
N GLU A 9 -0.41 14.81 18.43
CA GLU A 9 -0.08 13.45 18.85
C GLU A 9 0.18 12.62 17.60
N ARG A 10 1.44 12.57 17.16
CA ARG A 10 1.88 11.62 16.14
C ARG A 10 2.14 10.33 16.88
N SER A 11 1.19 9.39 16.85
CA SER A 11 1.52 7.99 17.14
C SER A 11 2.58 7.57 16.11
N CYS A 12 3.85 7.63 16.49
CA CYS A 12 4.97 7.33 15.62
C CYS A 12 5.09 5.82 15.53
N ARG A 13 4.16 5.17 14.82
CA ARG A 13 4.30 3.76 14.46
C ARG A 13 5.56 3.60 13.62
N SER A 14 6.43 2.66 13.99
CA SER A 14 7.66 2.44 13.23
C SER A 14 7.33 1.81 11.89
N LEU A 15 8.06 2.23 10.85
CA LEU A 15 7.95 1.68 9.51
C LEU A 15 9.16 0.83 9.22
N GLU A 16 8.96 -0.46 9.03
CA GLU A 16 10.02 -1.39 8.63
C GLU A 16 9.84 -1.81 7.19
N LYS A 17 10.93 -1.88 6.44
CA LYS A 17 10.87 -2.31 5.04
C LYS A 17 10.58 -3.80 4.97
N ALA A 18 9.33 -4.15 4.69
CA ALA A 18 8.85 -5.52 4.66
C ALA A 18 8.78 -6.11 3.24
N GLY A 19 9.07 -5.34 2.19
CA GLY A 19 8.97 -5.90 0.85
C GLY A 19 9.27 -4.96 -0.31
N ARG A 20 8.97 -5.45 -1.52
CA ARG A 20 9.04 -4.68 -2.76
C ARG A 20 7.86 -5.05 -3.67
N PHE A 21 7.41 -4.09 -4.47
CA PHE A 21 6.45 -4.36 -5.52
C PHE A 21 7.00 -3.95 -6.88
N ARG A 22 6.49 -4.58 -7.94
CA ARG A 22 6.75 -4.27 -9.34
C ARG A 22 5.48 -4.45 -10.15
N VAL A 23 5.48 -3.96 -11.37
CA VAL A 23 4.45 -4.27 -12.36
C VAL A 23 5.04 -5.30 -13.31
N GLU A 24 4.32 -6.39 -13.52
CA GLU A 24 4.59 -7.40 -14.54
C GLU A 24 3.32 -7.53 -15.37
N GLU A 25 3.42 -7.23 -16.67
CA GLU A 25 2.27 -7.18 -17.59
C GLU A 25 1.15 -6.26 -17.05
N GLU A 26 0.00 -6.83 -16.70
CA GLU A 26 -1.14 -6.12 -16.12
C GLU A 26 -1.27 -6.23 -14.59
N LYS A 27 -0.32 -6.92 -13.95
CA LYS A 27 -0.37 -7.25 -12.53
C LYS A 27 0.68 -6.49 -11.72
N VAL A 28 0.27 -5.95 -10.60
CA VAL A 28 1.14 -5.42 -9.55
C VAL A 28 1.54 -6.58 -8.64
N VAL A 29 2.75 -7.09 -8.83
CA VAL A 29 3.30 -8.18 -8.00
C VAL A 29 3.96 -7.59 -6.77
N LYS A 30 3.46 -7.95 -5.58
CA LYS A 30 4.00 -7.54 -4.27
C LYS A 30 4.73 -8.72 -3.63
N TYR A 31 6.01 -8.54 -3.35
CA TYR A 31 6.83 -9.46 -2.58
C TYR A 31 6.92 -8.94 -1.15
N LEU A 32 6.38 -9.71 -0.20
CA LEU A 32 6.52 -9.46 1.22
C LEU A 32 7.49 -10.49 1.81
N TYR A 33 8.57 -10.00 2.42
CA TYR A 33 9.61 -10.84 3.01
C TYR A 33 9.01 -11.73 4.11
N GLY A 34 9.25 -13.05 4.02
CA GLY A 34 8.76 -14.03 4.99
C GLY A 34 7.26 -14.37 4.90
N ILE A 35 6.50 -13.77 3.98
CA ILE A 35 5.06 -14.01 3.83
C ILE A 35 4.72 -14.60 2.45
N GLY A 36 5.46 -14.18 1.41
CA GLY A 36 5.27 -14.68 0.05
C GLY A 36 5.02 -13.57 -0.96
N SER A 37 4.51 -13.96 -2.13
CA SER A 37 4.18 -13.06 -3.22
C SER A 37 2.67 -12.99 -3.45
N PHE A 38 2.15 -11.78 -3.64
CA PHE A 38 0.76 -11.51 -3.95
C PHE A 38 0.66 -10.84 -5.32
N GLN A 39 -0.27 -11.30 -6.15
CA GLN A 39 -0.56 -10.66 -7.44
C GLN A 39 -1.82 -9.82 -7.30
N ILE A 40 -1.71 -8.52 -7.52
CA ILE A 40 -2.85 -7.60 -7.45
C ILE A 40 -3.03 -6.96 -8.81
N GLY A 41 -4.22 -7.06 -9.40
CA GLY A 41 -4.49 -6.48 -10.71
C GLY A 41 -4.36 -4.95 -10.70
N ARG A 42 -3.87 -4.36 -11.79
CA ARG A 42 -3.90 -2.89 -11.97
C ARG A 42 -5.32 -2.34 -11.80
N ALA A 43 -6.32 -3.06 -12.30
CA ALA A 43 -7.73 -2.73 -12.17
C ALA A 43 -8.22 -2.66 -10.71
N GLN A 44 -7.56 -3.32 -9.76
CA GLN A 44 -7.87 -3.21 -8.32
C GLN A 44 -7.12 -2.05 -7.66
N VAL A 45 -5.94 -1.67 -8.18
CA VAL A 45 -5.15 -0.58 -7.59
C VAL A 45 -5.67 0.79 -8.04
N ILE A 46 -6.13 0.90 -9.29
CA ILE A 46 -6.56 2.18 -9.88
C ILE A 46 -7.76 2.80 -9.15
N PRO A 47 -8.86 2.08 -8.84
CA PRO A 47 -10.01 2.64 -8.13
C PRO A 47 -9.64 3.23 -6.77
N VAL A 48 -8.80 2.52 -6.00
CA VAL A 48 -8.29 3.01 -4.72
C VAL A 48 -7.48 4.28 -4.90
N LEU A 49 -6.58 4.33 -5.90
CA LEU A 49 -5.79 5.54 -6.19
C LEU A 49 -6.66 6.74 -6.63
N LEU A 50 -7.80 6.47 -7.25
CA LEU A 50 -8.79 7.47 -7.67
C LEU A 50 -9.80 7.82 -6.57
N ARG A 51 -9.69 7.23 -5.38
CA ARG A 51 -10.62 7.42 -4.25
C ARG A 51 -12.06 6.96 -4.54
N LEU A 52 -12.22 5.95 -5.40
CA LEU A 52 -13.54 5.39 -5.73
C LEU A 52 -14.03 4.38 -4.70
N GLY A 53 -13.16 3.92 -3.80
CA GLY A 53 -13.49 2.98 -2.75
C GLY A 53 -12.26 2.19 -2.31
N ASP A 54 -12.49 1.35 -1.31
CA ASP A 54 -11.53 0.34 -0.89
C ASP A 54 -11.68 -0.92 -1.76
N GLU A 55 -10.60 -1.68 -1.93
CA GLU A 55 -10.56 -2.84 -2.82
C GLU A 55 -10.10 -4.10 -2.10
N VAL A 56 -10.73 -5.23 -2.42
CA VAL A 56 -10.33 -6.53 -1.88
C VAL A 56 -9.07 -7.00 -2.58
N ILE A 57 -8.06 -7.38 -1.79
CA ILE A 57 -6.85 -8.01 -2.30
C ILE A 57 -7.14 -9.49 -2.44
N ARG A 58 -6.97 -10.00 -3.66
CA ARG A 58 -7.11 -11.41 -3.99
C ARG A 58 -5.74 -12.01 -4.31
N ASP A 59 -5.55 -13.29 -4.00
CA ASP A 59 -4.39 -14.04 -4.45
C ASP A 59 -4.57 -14.59 -5.88
N GLN A 60 -3.66 -15.47 -6.32
CA GLN A 60 -3.69 -16.08 -7.65
C GLN A 60 -4.88 -17.03 -7.86
N ASP A 61 -5.38 -17.63 -6.78
CA ASP A 61 -6.51 -18.56 -6.80
C ASP A 61 -7.86 -17.82 -6.66
N GLY A 62 -7.82 -16.48 -6.61
CA GLY A 62 -9.00 -15.63 -6.44
C GLY A 62 -9.47 -15.52 -4.99
N GLY A 63 -8.77 -16.16 -4.05
CA GLY A 63 -9.06 -16.11 -2.63
C GLY A 63 -8.84 -14.70 -2.06
N ALA A 64 -9.79 -14.21 -1.27
CA ALA A 64 -9.63 -12.94 -0.57
C ALA A 64 -8.58 -13.07 0.54
N VAL A 65 -7.48 -12.32 0.43
CA VAL A 65 -6.36 -12.36 1.38
C VAL A 65 -6.18 -11.07 2.15
N GLY A 66 -6.93 -10.03 1.81
CA GLY A 66 -6.81 -8.73 2.45
C GLY A 66 -7.63 -7.62 1.82
N MET A 67 -7.36 -6.40 2.25
CA MET A 67 -8.06 -5.19 1.81
C MET A 67 -7.07 -4.06 1.56
N MET A 68 -7.37 -3.22 0.57
CA MET A 68 -6.56 -2.08 0.15
C MET A 68 -7.36 -0.79 0.26
N SER A 69 -6.75 0.23 0.85
CA SER A 69 -7.38 1.54 1.04
C SER A 69 -6.35 2.65 0.93
N LEU A 70 -6.82 3.89 0.74
CA LEU A 70 -5.95 5.05 0.91
C LEU A 70 -5.84 5.43 2.39
N SER A 71 -4.66 5.90 2.79
CA SER A 71 -4.52 6.55 4.10
C SER A 71 -5.36 7.84 4.13
N GLY A 72 -5.77 8.30 5.32
CA GLY A 72 -6.54 9.55 5.44
C GLY A 72 -5.86 10.78 4.82
N SER A 73 -4.52 10.77 4.74
CA SER A 73 -3.74 11.81 4.04
C SER A 73 -3.73 11.68 2.51
N GLY A 74 -4.16 10.54 1.95
CA GLY A 74 -4.04 10.17 0.54
C GLY A 74 -2.60 9.90 0.06
N LYS A 75 -1.59 10.02 0.93
CA LYS A 75 -0.17 9.86 0.55
C LYS A 75 0.32 8.42 0.61
N GLY A 76 -0.40 7.55 1.32
CA GLY A 76 -0.07 6.14 1.49
C GLY A 76 -1.18 5.24 0.99
N LEU A 77 -0.81 4.20 0.25
CA LEU A 77 -1.68 3.09 -0.09
C LEU A 77 -1.52 2.04 1.01
N LYS A 78 -2.55 1.88 1.82
CA LYS A 78 -2.62 0.91 2.91
C LYS A 78 -3.09 -0.44 2.36
N MET A 79 -2.54 -1.51 2.92
CA MET A 79 -3.01 -2.87 2.67
C MET A 79 -3.02 -3.60 4.00
N VAL A 80 -4.15 -4.20 4.34
CA VAL A 80 -4.23 -5.16 5.45
C VAL A 80 -4.22 -6.55 4.83
N ILE A 81 -3.18 -7.32 5.08
CA ILE A 81 -3.02 -8.69 4.56
C ILE A 81 -2.69 -9.58 5.74
N ARG A 82 -3.48 -10.63 5.98
CA ARG A 82 -3.33 -11.53 7.15
C ARG A 82 -3.10 -10.76 8.46
N GLU A 83 -3.98 -9.81 8.73
CA GLU A 83 -3.98 -8.94 9.94
C GLU A 83 -2.78 -7.99 10.09
N ARG A 84 -1.85 -7.98 9.14
CA ARG A 84 -0.70 -7.06 9.14
C ARG A 84 -0.95 -5.86 8.24
N LEU A 85 -0.54 -4.69 8.71
CA LEU A 85 -0.70 -3.43 7.98
C LEU A 85 0.57 -3.08 7.19
N TYR A 86 0.42 -3.03 5.88
CA TYR A 86 1.45 -2.58 4.95
C TYR A 86 1.09 -1.23 4.35
N VAL A 87 2.11 -0.43 4.06
CA VAL A 87 1.98 0.88 3.43
C VAL A 87 2.99 1.04 2.30
N VAL A 88 2.52 1.62 1.21
CA VAL A 88 3.36 2.06 0.09
C VAL A 88 3.09 3.54 -0.19
N PRO A 89 4.13 4.38 -0.40
CA PRO A 89 3.91 5.76 -0.84
C PRO A 89 3.19 5.80 -2.20
N VAL A 90 2.06 6.50 -2.27
CA VAL A 90 1.25 6.63 -3.51
C VAL A 90 2.08 7.18 -4.67
N ARG A 91 2.93 8.17 -4.40
CA ARG A 91 3.87 8.72 -5.40
C ARG A 91 4.75 7.64 -6.01
N ARG A 92 5.18 6.65 -5.20
CA ARG A 92 5.98 5.53 -5.70
C ARG A 92 5.14 4.55 -6.50
N VAL A 93 3.91 4.26 -6.06
CA VAL A 93 2.96 3.43 -6.83
C VAL A 93 2.74 3.99 -8.23
N LYS A 94 2.37 5.27 -8.33
CA LYS A 94 2.12 5.95 -9.62
C LYS A 94 3.34 5.86 -10.55
N ARG A 95 4.53 6.17 -10.05
CA ARG A 95 5.77 6.08 -10.85
C ARG A 95 6.10 4.67 -11.34
N VAL A 96 5.71 3.63 -10.58
CA VAL A 96 5.91 2.24 -11.01
C VAL A 96 4.85 1.84 -12.03
N LEU A 97 3.59 2.25 -11.83
CA LEU A 97 2.51 2.03 -12.79
C LEU A 97 2.79 2.71 -14.15
N GLU A 98 3.33 3.91 -14.14
CA GLU A 98 3.74 4.68 -15.33
C GLU A 98 5.04 4.16 -15.98
N GLY A 99 5.66 3.09 -15.48
CA GLY A 99 6.94 2.57 -15.99
C GLY A 99 8.17 3.42 -15.66
N LYS A 100 8.01 4.61 -15.08
CA LYS A 100 9.11 5.52 -14.69
C LYS A 100 10.03 4.94 -13.60
N LYS A 101 9.61 3.90 -12.88
CA LYS A 101 10.41 3.12 -11.94
C LYS A 101 10.09 1.63 -12.05
N LYS A 102 11.10 0.77 -12.06
CA LYS A 102 10.91 -0.69 -12.15
C LYS A 102 10.27 -1.31 -10.89
N LYS A 103 10.61 -0.80 -9.70
CA LYS A 103 10.21 -1.38 -8.40
C LYS A 103 9.92 -0.29 -7.36
N GLY A 104 9.13 -0.59 -6.34
CA GLY A 104 8.95 0.27 -5.16
C GLY A 104 9.02 -0.51 -3.85
N ALA A 105 9.33 0.17 -2.74
CA ALA A 105 9.40 -0.46 -1.42
C ALA A 105 8.01 -0.55 -0.79
N VAL A 106 7.80 -1.62 -0.03
CA VAL A 106 6.63 -1.84 0.84
C VAL A 106 7.12 -1.81 2.28
N PHE A 107 6.37 -1.13 3.14
CA PHE A 107 6.70 -0.98 4.56
C PHE A 107 5.60 -1.61 5.40
N GLU A 108 5.97 -2.32 6.46
CA GLU A 108 5.05 -2.79 7.50
C GLU A 108 4.99 -1.74 8.61
N VAL A 109 3.80 -1.55 9.16
CA VAL A 109 3.54 -0.65 10.28
C VAL A 109 3.53 -1.50 11.56
N LYS A 110 4.45 -1.23 12.49
CA LYS A 110 4.45 -1.84 13.83
C LYS A 110 3.77 -0.94 14.85
#